data_AF-A0A519FMN4-F1
#
_entry.id   AF-A0A519FMN4-F1
#
_cell.length_a   1.000
_cell.length_b   1.000
_cell.length_c   1.000
_cell.angle_alpha   90.00
_cell.angle_beta   90.00
_cell.angle_gamma   90.00
#
_symmetry.space_group_name_H-M   'P 1'
#
loop_
_entity.id
_entity.type
_entity.pdbx_description
1 polymer ?
#
loop_
_entity_poly.entity_id
_entity_poly.type
_entity_poly.pdbx_seq_one_letter_code
_entity_poly.pdbx_strand_id
1 'polypeptide(L)'
;MLCNGSLSGLTVPVPAYDRSNLRVGIVHIGVGGFHRAHQAVYLDRLMNKGHAFDGGIGGMGVLPSDGAMRDAMASQDYLYTLVVKNPDGSTEARVIGSIIDFLHAPDDQGCAQVMPSWLQSLG
;
A
#
# COMPACT_ATOMS: atom_id res chain seq x y z
N MET A 1 7.78 15.56 -1.49
CA MET A 1 6.64 14.70 -1.12
C MET A 1 7.03 13.27 -1.44
N LEU A 2 6.65 12.28 -0.62
CA LEU A 2 6.98 10.88 -0.90
C LEU A 2 6.15 10.40 -2.10
N CYS A 3 6.81 9.96 -3.16
CA CYS A 3 6.21 9.39 -4.38
C CYS A 3 7.27 8.54 -5.11
N ASN A 4 6.87 7.74 -6.11
CA ASN A 4 7.77 6.89 -6.90
C ASN A 4 8.94 7.70 -7.48
N GLY A 5 8.66 8.87 -8.05
CA GLY A 5 9.67 9.75 -8.65
C GLY A 5 10.69 10.34 -7.66
N SER A 6 10.41 10.27 -6.36
CA SER A 6 11.31 10.79 -5.32
C SER A 6 12.20 9.72 -4.67
N LEU A 7 11.93 8.42 -4.89
CA LEU A 7 12.56 7.32 -4.15
C LEU A 7 14.09 7.29 -4.29
N SER A 8 14.61 7.59 -5.47
CA SER A 8 16.06 7.58 -5.74
C SER A 8 16.84 8.66 -4.99
N GLY A 9 16.15 9.68 -4.46
CA GLY A 9 16.75 10.76 -3.67
C GLY A 9 16.69 10.55 -2.16
N LEU A 10 16.11 9.44 -1.68
CA LEU A 10 15.96 9.18 -0.25
C LEU A 10 17.17 8.45 0.32
N THR A 11 17.52 8.77 1.57
CA THR A 11 18.59 8.11 2.33
C THR A 11 18.10 6.98 3.22
N VAL A 12 16.79 6.80 3.34
CA VAL A 12 16.17 5.66 4.03
C VAL A 12 15.98 4.50 3.05
N PRO A 13 16.00 3.23 3.51
CA PRO A 13 15.68 2.09 2.67
C PRO A 13 14.33 2.25 1.96
N VAL A 14 14.33 1.97 0.65
CA VAL A 14 13.15 2.00 -0.23
C VAL A 14 12.91 0.62 -0.83
N PRO A 15 11.73 0.36 -1.45
CA PRO A 15 11.51 -0.86 -2.23
C PRO A 15 12.61 -1.06 -3.29
N ALA A 16 13.29 -2.21 -3.25
CA ALA A 16 14.30 -2.61 -4.22
C ALA A 16 13.70 -3.30 -5.46
N TYR A 17 12.37 -3.47 -5.48
CA TYR A 17 11.61 -4.04 -6.58
C TYR A 17 10.90 -2.95 -7.37
N ASP A 18 10.70 -3.19 -8.66
CA ASP A 18 9.92 -2.31 -9.52
C ASP A 18 8.43 -2.46 -9.22
N ARG A 19 7.85 -1.42 -8.62
CA ARG A 19 6.43 -1.39 -8.23
C ARG A 19 5.48 -1.43 -9.42
N SER A 20 5.92 -1.04 -10.62
CA SER A 20 5.07 -1.09 -11.83
C SER A 20 4.77 -2.52 -12.28
N ASN A 21 5.54 -3.51 -11.81
CA ASN A 21 5.31 -4.92 -12.07
C ASN A 21 4.32 -5.58 -11.10
N LEU A 22 3.86 -4.85 -10.08
CA LEU A 22 2.90 -5.39 -9.12
C LEU A 22 1.51 -5.49 -9.73
N ARG A 23 0.81 -6.58 -9.41
CA ARG A 23 -0.61 -6.76 -9.67
C ARG A 23 -1.34 -6.88 -8.34
N VAL A 24 -2.57 -6.36 -8.28
CA VAL A 24 -3.38 -6.53 -7.08
C VAL A 24 -3.86 -7.98 -7.01
N GLY A 25 -3.52 -8.66 -5.92
CA GLY A 25 -4.02 -10.00 -5.60
C GLY A 25 -4.69 -10.07 -4.23
N ILE A 26 -4.61 -8.99 -3.44
CA ILE A 26 -5.19 -8.91 -2.11
C ILE A 26 -6.00 -7.62 -1.99
N VAL A 27 -7.28 -7.75 -1.62
CA VAL A 27 -8.09 -6.61 -1.15
C VAL A 27 -8.04 -6.56 0.36
N HIS A 28 -7.65 -5.41 0.92
CA HIS A 28 -7.65 -5.20 2.36
C HIS A 28 -8.71 -4.17 2.77
N ILE A 29 -9.76 -4.64 3.44
CA ILE A 29 -10.82 -3.77 3.97
C ILE A 29 -10.35 -3.18 5.31
N GLY A 30 -10.34 -1.86 5.42
CA GLY A 30 -9.87 -1.15 6.61
C GLY A 30 -8.35 -0.95 6.65
N VAL A 31 -7.85 -0.02 5.84
CA VAL A 31 -6.41 0.32 5.76
C VAL A 31 -5.98 1.19 6.96
N GLY A 32 -5.88 0.53 8.12
CA GLY A 32 -5.48 1.15 9.39
C GLY A 32 -3.98 1.09 9.67
N GLY A 33 -3.58 1.62 10.83
CA GLY A 33 -2.19 1.60 11.29
C GLY A 33 -1.62 0.19 11.46
N PHE A 34 -2.41 -0.75 12.00
CA PHE A 34 -1.97 -2.14 12.16
C PHE A 34 -1.69 -2.82 10.82
N HIS A 35 -2.57 -2.64 9.83
CA HIS A 35 -2.39 -3.18 8.49
C HIS A 35 -1.05 -2.74 7.88
N ARG A 36 -0.81 -1.42 7.92
CA ARG A 36 0.42 -0.80 7.42
C ARG A 36 1.65 -1.13 8.27
N ALA A 37 1.50 -1.46 9.54
CA ALA A 37 2.62 -1.88 10.38
C ALA A 37 2.96 -3.38 10.27
N HIS A 38 2.04 -4.19 9.71
CA HIS A 38 2.13 -5.65 9.80
C HIS A 38 1.99 -6.36 8.45
N GLN A 39 0.77 -6.55 7.93
CA GLN A 39 0.55 -7.37 6.73
C GLN A 39 1.24 -6.78 5.49
N ALA A 40 1.11 -5.47 5.29
CA ALA A 40 1.75 -4.78 4.17
C ALA A 40 3.29 -4.88 4.24
N VAL A 41 3.86 -4.86 5.44
CA VAL A 41 5.32 -4.96 5.65
C VAL A 41 5.84 -6.34 5.25
N TYR A 42 5.13 -7.41 5.60
CA TYR A 42 5.56 -8.78 5.24
C TYR A 42 5.53 -9.00 3.73
N LEU A 43 4.49 -8.49 3.06
CA LEU A 43 4.39 -8.59 1.61
C LEU A 43 5.51 -7.80 0.90
N ASP A 44 5.77 -6.57 1.35
CA ASP A 44 6.89 -5.75 0.85
C ASP A 44 8.24 -6.47 1.03
N ARG A 45 8.46 -7.16 2.16
CA ARG A 45 9.66 -7.97 2.39
C ARG A 45 9.77 -9.15 1.42
N LEU A 46 8.66 -9.79 1.04
CA LEU A 46 8.67 -10.87 0.03
C LEU A 46 8.98 -10.33 -1.36
N MET A 47 8.42 -9.17 -1.73
CA MET A 47 8.70 -8.51 -3.00
C MET A 47 10.16 -8.08 -3.14
N ASN A 48 10.76 -7.58 -2.05
CA ASN A 48 12.21 -7.30 -2.00
C ASN A 48 13.09 -8.55 -2.17
N LYS A 49 12.54 -9.75 -1.95
CA LYS A 49 13.21 -11.03 -2.22
C LYS A 49 12.89 -11.61 -3.60
N GLY A 50 12.13 -10.90 -4.44
CA GLY A 50 11.76 -11.35 -5.79
C GLY A 50 10.51 -12.24 -5.84
N HIS A 51 9.64 -12.19 -4.82
CA HIS A 51 8.44 -13.03 -4.72
C HIS A 51 7.14 -12.20 -4.61
N ALA A 52 5.99 -12.84 -4.83
CA ALA A 52 4.65 -12.28 -4.57
C ALA A 52 4.32 -10.99 -5.34
N PHE A 53 4.82 -10.84 -6.57
CA PHE A 53 4.50 -9.69 -7.44
C PHE A 53 3.02 -9.65 -7.88
N ASP A 54 2.33 -10.78 -7.81
CA ASP A 54 0.88 -10.93 -8.00
C ASP A 54 0.07 -10.64 -6.73
N GLY A 55 0.73 -10.42 -5.59
CA GLY A 55 0.09 -10.26 -4.28
C GLY A 55 -0.12 -8.82 -3.84
N GLY A 56 0.09 -7.81 -4.69
CA GLY A 56 -0.07 -6.39 -4.36
C GLY A 56 -1.40 -6.09 -3.66
N ILE A 57 -1.40 -5.12 -2.76
CA ILE A 57 -2.57 -4.78 -1.95
C ILE A 57 -3.34 -3.62 -2.58
N GLY A 58 -4.62 -3.84 -2.81
CA GLY A 58 -5.63 -2.79 -3.01
C GLY A 58 -6.37 -2.53 -1.70
N GLY A 59 -6.30 -1.30 -1.20
CA GLY A 59 -7.06 -0.87 -0.03
C GLY A 59 -8.55 -0.71 -0.34
N MET A 60 -9.41 -0.96 0.65
CA MET A 60 -10.82 -0.61 0.57
C MET A 60 -11.27 0.06 1.87
N GLY A 61 -11.63 1.34 1.76
CA GLY A 61 -12.32 2.10 2.80
C GLY A 61 -13.83 1.95 2.62
N VAL A 62 -14.52 1.61 3.70
CA VAL A 62 -15.98 1.39 3.69
C VAL A 62 -16.73 2.39 4.57
N LEU A 63 -15.99 3.17 5.37
CA LEU A 63 -16.53 4.23 6.21
C LEU A 63 -16.19 5.59 5.60
N PRO A 64 -17.06 6.61 5.72
CA PRO A 64 -16.76 7.96 5.22
C PRO A 64 -15.44 8.56 5.73
N SER A 65 -15.01 8.16 6.94
CA SER A 65 -13.74 8.58 7.53
C SER A 65 -12.51 8.07 6.79
N ASP A 66 -12.66 7.03 5.95
CA ASP A 66 -11.55 6.41 5.24
C ASP A 66 -11.06 7.26 4.04
N GLY A 67 -11.87 8.21 3.56
CA GLY A 67 -11.54 9.09 2.44
C GLY A 67 -10.24 9.88 2.65
N ALA A 68 -9.98 10.37 3.87
CA ALA A 68 -8.74 11.06 4.19
C ALA A 68 -7.50 10.16 4.04
N MET A 69 -7.61 8.87 4.38
CA MET A 69 -6.53 7.90 4.18
C MET A 69 -6.36 7.57 2.70
N ARG A 70 -7.46 7.43 1.94
CA ARG A 70 -7.43 7.25 0.48
C ARG A 70 -6.64 8.37 -0.18
N ASP A 71 -6.98 9.63 0.13
CA ASP A 71 -6.33 10.81 -0.45
C ASP A 71 -4.84 10.88 -0.07
N ALA A 72 -4.52 10.67 1.20
CA ALA A 72 -3.14 10.67 1.68
C ALA A 72 -2.29 9.61 0.98
N MET A 73 -2.81 8.40 0.82
CA MET A 73 -2.09 7.33 0.12
C MET A 73 -1.98 7.60 -1.39
N ALA A 74 -3.07 7.98 -2.04
CA ALA A 74 -3.08 8.24 -3.49
C ALA A 74 -2.10 9.37 -3.86
N SER A 75 -2.02 10.43 -3.06
CA SER A 75 -1.08 11.54 -3.28
C SER A 75 0.41 11.15 -3.18
N GLN A 76 0.71 9.97 -2.63
CA GLN A 76 2.06 9.44 -2.45
C GLN A 76 2.35 8.19 -3.30
N ASP A 77 1.58 7.99 -4.38
CA ASP A 77 1.61 6.74 -5.16
C ASP A 77 1.45 5.49 -4.28
N TYR A 78 0.65 5.57 -3.22
CA TYR A 78 0.39 4.52 -2.22
C TYR A 78 1.61 4.09 -1.40
N LEU A 79 2.70 4.86 -1.42
CA LEU A 79 3.85 4.69 -0.54
C LEU A 79 3.56 5.25 0.86
N TYR A 80 4.20 4.67 1.86
CA TYR A 80 4.27 5.25 3.21
C TYR A 80 5.58 4.84 3.90
N THR A 81 5.93 5.54 4.97
CA THR A 81 7.09 5.23 5.79
C THR A 81 6.67 4.42 7.02
N LEU A 82 7.29 3.26 7.22
CA LEU A 82 7.26 2.54 8.49
C LEU A 82 8.42 3.04 9.35
N VAL A 83 8.14 3.43 10.60
CA VAL A 83 9.17 3.72 11.60
C VAL A 83 9.02 2.71 12.74
N VAL A 84 10.02 1.86 12.92
CA VAL A 84 10.13 0.94 14.05
C VAL A 84 10.89 1.65 15.16
N LYS A 85 10.37 1.59 16.38
CA LYS A 85 11.07 2.06 17.58
C LYS A 85 11.46 0.85 18.43
N ASN A 86 12.76 0.66 18.62
CA ASN A 86 13.31 -0.45 19.36
C ASN A 86 13.29 -0.19 20.88
N PRO A 87 13.39 -1.24 21.73
CA PRO A 87 13.43 -1.07 23.19
C PRO A 87 14.60 -0.22 23.71
N ASP A 88 15.70 -0.16 22.96
CA ASP A 88 16.89 0.66 23.27
C ASP A 88 16.71 2.15 22.92
N GLY A 89 15.56 2.53 22.36
CA GLY A 89 15.23 3.89 21.96
C GLY A 89 15.66 4.26 20.53
N SER A 90 16.38 3.39 19.83
CA SER A 90 16.72 3.59 18.41
C SER A 90 15.48 3.52 17.52
N THR A 91 15.55 4.18 16.36
CA THR A 91 14.49 4.14 15.35
C THR A 91 15.02 3.71 14.00
N GLU A 92 14.24 2.90 13.30
CA GLU A 92 14.53 2.42 11.96
C GLU A 92 13.37 2.80 11.04
N ALA A 93 13.67 3.61 10.02
CA ALA A 93 12.69 4.02 9.02
C ALA A 93 12.90 3.26 7.71
N ARG A 94 11.81 2.89 7.04
CA ARG A 94 11.83 2.40 5.65
C ARG A 94 10.56 2.78 4.92
N VAL A 95 10.67 2.98 3.61
CA VAL A 95 9.51 3.14 2.74
C VAL A 95 8.94 1.76 2.41
N ILE A 96 7.61 1.63 2.48
CA ILE A 96 6.87 0.41 2.11
C ILE A 96 6.08 0.70 0.83
N GLY A 97 6.10 -0.24 -0.11
CA GLY A 97 5.48 -0.07 -1.43
C GLY A 97 4.55 -1.20 -1.87
N SER A 98 4.10 -2.06 -0.95
CA SER A 98 3.24 -3.22 -1.23
C SER A 98 1.76 -2.89 -1.41
N ILE A 99 1.34 -1.68 -1.03
CA ILE A 99 0.01 -1.13 -1.35
C ILE A 99 0.16 -0.34 -2.66
N ILE A 100 -0.74 -0.59 -3.61
CA ILE A 100 -0.68 -0.02 -4.96
C ILE A 100 -2.01 0.57 -5.43
N ASP A 101 -3.07 0.43 -4.65
CA ASP A 101 -4.38 1.00 -4.95
C ASP A 101 -5.19 1.24 -3.66
N PHE A 102 -6.24 2.06 -3.72
CA PHE A 102 -7.19 2.29 -2.63
C PHE A 102 -8.54 2.77 -3.19
N LEU A 103 -9.60 1.99 -2.93
CA LEU A 103 -10.99 2.35 -3.22
C LEU A 103 -11.71 2.88 -1.97
N HIS A 104 -12.54 3.90 -2.13
CA HIS A 104 -13.37 4.45 -1.06
C HIS A 104 -14.85 4.26 -1.42
N ALA A 105 -15.47 3.22 -0.87
CA ALA A 105 -16.81 2.77 -1.25
C ALA A 105 -17.92 3.83 -1.06
N PRO A 106 -17.89 4.73 -0.05
CA PRO A 106 -18.87 5.82 0.04
C PRO A 106 -18.85 6.81 -1.14
N ASP A 107 -17.68 7.05 -1.75
CA ASP A 107 -17.56 7.91 -2.94
C ASP A 107 -17.97 7.14 -4.21
N ASP A 108 -17.73 5.83 -4.21
CA ASP A 108 -18.12 4.90 -5.28
C ASP A 108 -19.43 4.19 -4.92
N GLN A 109 -20.57 4.92 -5.01
CA GLN A 109 -21.92 4.37 -4.76
C GLN A 109 -22.30 3.17 -5.68
N GLY A 110 -21.42 2.80 -6.62
CA GLY A 110 -21.46 1.57 -7.39
C GLY A 110 -20.32 0.59 -7.08
N CYS A 111 -19.77 0.49 -5.87
CA CYS A 111 -18.62 -0.38 -5.55
C CYS A 111 -18.79 -1.86 -6.02
N ALA A 112 -20.02 -2.35 -6.18
CA ALA A 112 -20.32 -3.65 -6.80
C ALA A 112 -20.26 -3.68 -8.35
N GLN A 113 -20.19 -2.52 -9.02
CA GLN A 113 -20.23 -2.29 -10.47
C GLN A 113 -18.97 -1.60 -11.03
N VAL A 114 -18.16 -0.92 -10.20
CA VAL A 114 -16.86 -0.29 -10.57
C VAL A 114 -15.66 -1.08 -10.03
N MET A 115 -15.83 -2.39 -9.86
CA MET A 115 -14.71 -3.30 -9.61
C MET A 115 -13.63 -3.06 -10.67
N PRO A 116 -12.38 -2.72 -10.29
CA PRO A 116 -11.30 -2.55 -11.26
C PRO A 116 -11.24 -3.75 -12.19
N SER A 117 -10.83 -3.57 -13.45
CA SER A 117 -10.83 -4.66 -14.45
C SER A 117 -10.10 -5.93 -13.97
N TRP A 118 -9.13 -5.79 -13.07
CA TRP A 118 -8.44 -6.92 -12.43
C TRP A 118 -9.29 -7.66 -11.39
N LEU A 119 -10.20 -6.99 -10.67
CA LEU A 119 -11.12 -7.61 -9.71
C LEU A 119 -12.25 -8.38 -10.42
N GLN A 120 -12.61 -7.97 -11.65
CA GLN A 120 -13.50 -8.72 -12.54
C GLN A 120 -12.84 -9.97 -13.15
N SER A 121 -11.51 -10.07 -13.13
CA SER A 121 -10.74 -11.19 -13.69
C SER A 121 -10.48 -12.35 -12.71
N LEU A 122 -10.98 -12.24 -11.48
CA LEU A 122 -10.92 -13.29 -10.44
C LEU A 122 -12.10 -14.27 -10.50
N GLY A 123 -12.95 -14.18 -11.55
CA GLY A 123 -14.08 -15.06 -11.82
C GLY A 123 -13.84 -15.98 -13.01
#